data_AF-A0A101H1Q6-F1
#
_entry.id   AF-A0A101H1Q6-F1
#
_cell.length_a   1.000
_cell.length_b   1.000
_cell.length_c   1.000
_cell.angle_alpha   90.00
_cell.angle_beta   90.00
_cell.angle_gamma   90.00
#
_symmetry.space_group_name_H-M   'P 1'
#
loop_
_entity.id
_entity.type
_entity.pdbx_description
1 polymer ?
#
loop_
_entity_poly.entity_id
_entity_poly.type
_entity_poly.pdbx_seq_one_letter_code
_entity_poly.pdbx_strand_id
1 'polypeptide(L)' 'VVTGSVFQTLNEIEGLTEDFKLLSFSLGGCGKMEQFPLPVGFGGPFVRVRSLNVH' A
#
# COMPACT_ATOMS: atom_id res chain seq x y z
N VAL A 1 11.20 -8.39 3.88
CA VAL A 1 9.87 -7.97 4.39
C VAL A 1 10.02 -6.59 5.03
N VAL A 2 9.06 -5.68 4.82
CA VAL A 2 9.01 -4.40 5.53
C VAL A 2 8.08 -4.57 6.74
N THR A 3 8.51 -4.13 7.92
CA THR A 3 7.73 -4.25 9.17
C THR A 3 7.73 -2.94 9.95
N GLY A 4 6.76 -2.74 10.83
CA GLY A 4 6.67 -1.57 11.70
C GLY A 4 5.24 -1.10 11.97
N SER A 5 5.14 0.10 12.54
CA SER A 5 3.85 0.77 12.76
C SER A 5 3.39 1.50 11.50
N VAL A 6 2.13 1.26 11.11
CA VAL A 6 1.50 1.93 9.96
C VAL A 6 1.45 3.44 10.18
N PHE A 7 1.01 3.90 11.36
CA PHE A 7 0.89 5.34 11.63
C PHE A 7 2.25 6.04 11.65
N GLN A 8 3.30 5.38 12.16
CA GLN A 8 4.65 5.93 12.10
C GLN A 8 5.11 6.02 10.64
N THR A 9 4.89 4.99 9.84
CA THR A 9 5.26 4.98 8.41
C THR A 9 4.57 6.12 7.65
N LEU A 10 3.30 6.39 7.92
CA LEU A 10 2.56 7.49 7.29
C LEU A 10 3.12 8.86 7.68
N ASN A 11 3.53 9.05 8.95
CA ASN A 11 4.18 10.29 9.41
C ASN A 11 5.58 10.50 8.82
N GLU A 12 6.22 9.45 8.32
CA GLU A 12 7.56 9.47 7.71
C GLU A 12 7.53 9.71 6.18
N ILE A 13 6.35 9.98 5.60
CA ILE A 13 6.23 10.33 4.17
C ILE A 13 6.75 11.76 3.95
N GLU A 14 7.73 11.92 3.05
CA GLU A 14 8.37 13.21 2.76
C GLU A 14 8.15 13.71 1.32
N GLY A 15 7.58 12.90 0.45
CA GLY A 15 7.34 13.31 -0.93
C GLY A 15 6.45 12.36 -1.71
N LEU A 16 5.75 12.93 -2.69
CA LEU A 16 4.85 12.25 -3.62
C LEU A 16 5.14 12.75 -5.04
N THR A 17 4.96 11.89 -6.04
CA THR A 17 5.00 12.28 -7.45
C THR A 17 3.61 12.60 -8.00
N GLU A 18 3.54 13.29 -9.14
CA GLU A 18 2.28 13.43 -9.91
C GLU A 18 1.91 12.13 -10.64
N ASP A 19 2.90 11.30 -10.99
CA ASP A 19 2.68 10.01 -11.64
C ASP A 19 1.88 9.08 -10.74
N PHE A 20 0.65 8.76 -11.14
CA PHE A 20 -0.28 7.91 -10.40
C PHE A 20 -0.58 6.62 -11.17
N LYS A 21 -0.60 5.49 -10.45
CA LYS A 21 -0.99 4.19 -11.01
C LYS A 21 -2.01 3.50 -10.11
N LEU A 22 -3.12 3.06 -10.70
CA LEU A 22 -4.12 2.22 -10.04
C LEU A 22 -4.17 0.87 -10.73
N LEU A 23 -4.04 -0.20 -9.95
CA LEU A 23 -4.18 -1.57 -10.39
C LEU A 23 -5.53 -2.09 -9.90
N SER A 24 -6.33 -2.63 -10.81
CA SER A 24 -7.65 -3.19 -10.51
C SER A 24 -7.62 -4.70 -10.68
N PHE A 25 -8.12 -5.41 -9.68
CA PHE A 25 -8.12 -6.86 -9.66
C PHE A 25 -9.55 -7.38 -9.62
N SER A 26 -10.13 -7.54 -10.80
CA SER A 26 -11.54 -7.93 -10.99
C SER A 26 -11.83 -9.39 -10.64
N LEU A 27 -10.81 -10.25 -10.63
CA LEU A 27 -10.96 -11.70 -10.40
C LEU A 27 -10.43 -12.15 -9.03
N GLY A 28 -9.91 -11.24 -8.20
CA GLY A 28 -9.50 -11.55 -6.82
C GLY A 28 -8.47 -10.59 -6.24
N GLY A 29 -8.32 -10.55 -4.91
CA GLY A 29 -7.37 -9.65 -4.26
C GLY A 29 -7.40 -9.74 -2.74
N CYS A 30 -8.27 -8.95 -2.11
CA CYS A 30 -8.28 -8.79 -0.66
C CYS A 30 -9.01 -9.95 0.05
N GLY A 31 -8.52 -10.32 1.23
CA GLY A 31 -9.20 -11.24 2.14
C GLY A 31 -9.69 -10.49 3.39
N LYS A 32 -10.91 -10.78 3.84
CA LYS A 32 -11.44 -10.22 5.09
C LYS A 32 -12.27 -11.29 5.80
N MET A 33 -11.77 -11.78 6.93
CA MET A 33 -12.37 -12.93 7.62
C MET A 33 -12.53 -14.09 6.62
N GLU A 34 -13.69 -14.72 6.57
CA GLU A 34 -14.02 -15.82 5.64
C GLU A 34 -14.40 -15.35 4.23
N GLN A 35 -14.14 -14.10 3.86
CA GLN A 35 -14.42 -13.57 2.51
C GLN A 35 -13.13 -13.49 1.70
N PHE A 36 -13.04 -14.29 0.63
CA PHE A 36 -11.93 -14.25 -0.33
C PHE A 36 -12.30 -14.97 -1.65
N PRO A 37 -11.80 -14.48 -2.82
CA PRO A 37 -11.03 -13.27 -3.01
C PRO A 37 -11.94 -12.08 -3.35
N LEU A 38 -11.83 -10.99 -2.59
CA LEU A 38 -12.63 -9.79 -2.83
C LEU A 38 -12.02 -8.93 -3.95
N PRO A 39 -12.84 -8.45 -4.91
CA PRO A 39 -12.36 -7.55 -5.94
C PRO A 39 -12.02 -6.19 -5.33
N VAL A 40 -10.77 -5.77 -5.51
CA VAL A 40 -10.26 -4.49 -4.99
C VAL A 40 -9.32 -3.85 -6.01
N GLY A 41 -9.10 -2.55 -5.85
CA GLY A 41 -8.02 -1.83 -6.51
C GLY A 41 -6.99 -1.36 -5.49
N PHE A 42 -5.71 -1.33 -5.87
CA PHE A 42 -4.66 -0.70 -5.08
C PHE A 42 -3.74 0.12 -5.98
N GLY A 43 -3.29 1.25 -5.46
CA GLY A 43 -2.55 2.21 -6.26
C GLY A 43 -2.33 3.51 -5.53
N GLY A 44 -1.55 4.36 -6.16
CA GLY A 44 -1.11 5.63 -5.60
C GLY A 44 -0.04 6.27 -6.49
N PRO A 45 0.39 7.47 -6.11
CA PRO A 45 1.63 8.03 -6.64
C PRO A 45 2.84 7.25 -6.12
N PHE A 46 4.02 7.51 -6.68
CA PHE A 46 5.25 7.07 -6.03
C PHE A 46 5.44 7.87 -4.74
N VAL A 47 5.73 7.16 -3.64
CA VAL A 47 5.85 7.73 -2.30
C VAL A 47 7.28 7.54 -1.80
N ARG A 48 7.90 8.63 -1.32
CA ARG A 48 9.17 8.57 -0.59
C ARG A 48 8.88 8.54 0.91
N VAL A 49 9.29 7.46 1.56
CA VAL A 49 9.28 7.34 3.03
C VAL A 49 10.71 7.51 3.54
N ARG A 50 10.92 8.36 4.53
CA ARG A 50 12.24 8.69 5.10
C ARG A 50 12.95 7.47 5.69
N SER A 51 12.22 6.63 6.43
CA SER A 51 12.77 5.48 7.14
C SER A 51 11.78 4.31 7.20
N LEU A 52 12.29 3.10 6.97
CA LEU A 52 11.55 1.84 7.04
C LEU A 52 12.46 0.76 7.65
N ASN A 53 11.88 -0.15 8.43
CA ASN A 53 12.60 -1.34 8.89
C ASN A 53 12.48 -2.45 7.85
N VAL A 54 13.63 -2.88 7.31
CA VAL A 54 13.73 -3.93 6.31
C VAL A 54 14.47 -5.11 6.91
N HIS A 55 13.85 -6.29 6.87
CA HIS A 55 14.41 -7.57 7.30
C HIS A 55 14.36 -8.58 6.17
#